data_AF-A0A497NSB0-F1
#
_entry.id   AF-A0A497NSB0-F1
#
_cell.length_a   1.000
_cell.length_b   1.000
_cell.length_c   1.000
_cell.angle_alpha   90.00
_cell.angle_beta   90.00
_cell.angle_gamma   90.00
#
_symmetry.space_group_name_H-M   'P 1'
#
loop_
_entity.id
_entity.type
_entity.pdbx_description
1 polymer ?
#
loop_
_entity_poly.entity_id
_entity_poly.type
_entity_poly.pdbx_seq_one_letter_code
_entity_poly.pdbx_strand_id
1 'polypeptide(L)'
;MKDIFEEAKKLKNVYLQLEDGRWAPTLALKCMETEFVKKKISKYFGIPRSMIFALSYLLKQGYAEIKVTQEGYEFAKAYLESYNQRSKRMSSAAKERRRMRRVALEKPFSLDKIVPCGSSATIFGFYEDVTVEVSSFGHYIKLKSGDVISYLSKGRIYNKVMSDVANALMSPEGKLWVIKVGANRLERFLKWRES
;
A
#
# COMPACT_ATOMS: atom_id res chain seq x y z
N MET A 1 -13.15 20.89 29.31
CA MET A 1 -14.36 20.47 28.58
C MET A 1 -14.48 21.06 27.16
N LYS A 2 -14.09 22.32 26.90
CA LYS A 2 -14.09 22.93 25.54
C LYS A 2 -13.18 22.21 24.53
N ASP A 3 -12.01 21.70 24.95
CA ASP A 3 -11.08 21.00 24.05
C ASP A 3 -11.59 19.66 23.51
N ILE A 4 -12.36 18.92 24.32
CA ILE A 4 -12.93 17.62 23.92
C ILE A 4 -13.95 17.80 22.79
N PHE A 5 -14.70 18.91 22.79
CA PHE A 5 -15.66 19.23 21.73
C PHE A 5 -14.96 19.63 20.42
N GLU A 6 -13.83 20.33 20.47
CA GLU A 6 -13.05 20.71 19.29
C GLU A 6 -12.33 19.49 18.66
N GLU A 7 -11.78 18.58 19.47
CA GLU A 7 -11.24 17.31 18.96
C GLU A 7 -12.35 16.38 18.43
N ALA A 8 -13.52 16.36 19.07
CA ALA A 8 -14.68 15.62 18.59
C ALA A 8 -15.19 16.11 17.23
N LYS A 9 -15.09 17.41 16.92
CA LYS A 9 -15.42 17.93 15.59
C LYS A 9 -14.48 17.40 14.51
N LYS A 10 -13.20 17.20 14.81
CA LYS A 10 -12.20 16.61 13.88
C LYS A 10 -12.53 15.15 13.53
N LEU A 11 -13.20 14.44 14.44
CA LEU A 11 -13.69 13.06 14.26
C LEU A 11 -15.01 12.95 13.47
N LYS A 12 -15.68 14.07 13.14
CA LYS A 12 -17.00 14.07 12.47
C LYS A 12 -16.93 13.54 11.03
N ASN A 13 -15.76 13.63 10.40
CA ASN A 13 -15.56 13.28 8.99
C ASN A 13 -14.70 12.01 8.80
N VAL A 14 -14.37 11.30 9.89
CA VAL A 14 -13.64 10.04 9.80
C VAL A 14 -14.66 8.90 9.73
N TYR A 15 -14.51 8.03 8.73
CA TYR A 15 -15.33 6.84 8.58
C TYR A 15 -14.43 5.63 8.80
N LEU A 16 -14.88 4.68 9.61
CA LEU A 16 -14.22 3.39 9.79
C LEU A 16 -14.93 2.35 8.94
N GLN A 17 -14.14 1.51 8.27
CA GLN A 17 -14.66 0.36 7.56
C GLN A 17 -14.90 -0.77 8.58
N LEU A 18 -16.14 -1.20 8.69
CA LEU A 18 -16.57 -2.34 9.50
C LEU A 18 -16.14 -3.65 8.81
N GLU A 19 -16.11 -4.75 9.56
CA GLU A 19 -15.71 -6.07 9.05
C GLU A 19 -16.61 -6.59 7.91
N ASP A 20 -17.84 -6.08 7.80
CA ASP A 20 -18.76 -6.39 6.69
C ASP A 20 -18.59 -5.46 5.47
N GLY A 21 -17.54 -4.65 5.45
CA GLY A 21 -17.19 -3.74 4.36
C GLY A 21 -17.94 -2.41 4.37
N ARG A 22 -18.89 -2.19 5.28
CA ARG A 22 -19.64 -0.92 5.38
C ARG A 22 -18.82 0.15 6.08
N TRP A 23 -19.02 1.40 5.69
CA TRP A 23 -18.37 2.56 6.32
C TRP A 23 -19.28 3.17 7.38
N ALA A 24 -18.78 3.28 8.61
CA ALA A 24 -19.48 3.91 9.74
C ALA A 24 -18.75 5.17 10.19
N PRO A 25 -19.45 6.30 10.41
CA PRO A 25 -18.83 7.50 10.94
C PRO A 25 -18.29 7.24 12.36
N THR A 26 -17.11 7.76 12.70
CA THR A 26 -16.52 7.61 14.06
C THR A 26 -17.43 8.15 15.17
N LEU A 27 -18.38 9.02 14.84
CA LEU A 27 -19.43 9.46 15.76
C LEU A 27 -20.36 8.32 16.22
N ALA A 28 -20.57 7.28 15.40
CA ALA A 28 -21.36 6.11 15.76
C ALA A 28 -20.62 5.16 16.73
N LEU A 29 -19.30 5.33 16.90
CA LEU A 29 -18.45 4.50 17.76
C LEU A 29 -18.26 5.08 19.16
N LYS A 30 -18.79 6.27 19.43
CA LYS A 30 -18.81 6.85 20.79
C LYS A 30 -19.81 6.15 21.72
N CYS A 31 -20.39 5.02 21.30
CA CYS A 31 -21.74 4.63 21.70
C CYS A 31 -21.88 3.24 22.31
N MET A 32 -20.85 2.63 22.93
CA MET A 32 -21.02 1.33 23.60
C MET A 32 -20.22 1.19 24.88
N GLU A 33 -20.88 0.72 25.94
CA GLU A 33 -20.29 0.24 27.19
C GLU A 33 -19.19 -0.81 26.91
N THR A 34 -18.07 -0.69 27.60
CA THR A 34 -16.87 -1.49 27.42
C THR A 34 -17.11 -3.00 27.63
N GLU A 35 -18.04 -3.36 28.52
CA GLU A 35 -18.50 -4.75 28.76
C GLU A 35 -19.26 -5.32 27.55
N PHE A 36 -20.08 -4.51 26.87
CA PHE A 36 -20.83 -4.91 25.68
C PHE A 36 -19.90 -5.20 24.49
N VAL A 37 -18.84 -4.39 24.33
CA VAL A 37 -17.81 -4.56 23.30
C VAL A 37 -16.92 -5.77 23.60
N LYS A 38 -16.49 -5.97 24.86
CA LYS A 38 -15.62 -7.10 25.24
C LYS A 38 -16.33 -8.46 25.17
N LYS A 39 -17.62 -8.55 25.54
CA LYS A 39 -18.38 -9.82 25.46
C LYS A 39 -18.73 -10.23 24.03
N LYS A 40 -18.98 -9.28 23.11
CA LYS A 40 -19.38 -9.61 21.72
C LYS A 40 -18.24 -9.78 20.73
N ILE A 41 -17.08 -9.15 20.94
CA ILE A 41 -15.94 -9.32 20.01
C ILE A 41 -15.29 -10.71 20.19
N SER A 42 -15.37 -11.32 21.37
CA SER A 42 -14.77 -12.64 21.59
C SER A 42 -15.65 -13.81 21.14
N LYS A 43 -17.00 -13.66 21.12
CA LYS A 43 -17.91 -14.71 20.66
C LYS A 43 -19.20 -14.10 20.08
N TYR A 44 -19.43 -14.33 18.79
CA TYR A 44 -20.65 -14.06 17.99
C TYR A 44 -20.87 -12.64 17.42
N PHE A 45 -20.69 -12.58 16.09
CA PHE A 45 -21.60 -12.02 15.09
C PHE A 45 -22.69 -11.03 15.57
N GLY A 46 -22.72 -9.87 14.92
CA GLY A 46 -23.96 -9.18 14.55
C GLY A 46 -24.75 -8.57 15.70
N ILE A 47 -24.77 -7.24 15.79
CA ILE A 47 -25.88 -6.56 16.44
C ILE A 47 -27.09 -6.69 15.49
N PRO A 48 -28.21 -7.28 15.93
CA PRO A 48 -29.41 -7.36 15.12
C PRO A 48 -29.84 -5.96 14.67
N ARG A 49 -30.22 -5.80 13.39
CA ARG A 49 -30.69 -4.49 12.87
C ARG A 49 -31.79 -3.87 13.73
N SER A 50 -32.69 -4.69 14.29
CA SER A 50 -33.75 -4.26 15.21
C SER A 50 -33.21 -3.55 16.46
N MET A 51 -32.12 -4.05 17.05
CA MET A 51 -31.47 -3.39 18.19
C MET A 51 -30.82 -2.07 17.78
N ILE A 52 -30.25 -1.97 16.58
CA ILE A 52 -29.70 -0.70 16.05
C ILE A 52 -30.81 0.34 15.87
N PHE A 53 -31.97 -0.06 15.32
CA PHE A 53 -33.11 0.84 15.14
C PHE A 53 -33.73 1.26 16.48
N ALA A 54 -33.88 0.34 17.43
CA ALA A 54 -34.39 0.63 18.76
C ALA A 54 -33.45 1.59 19.51
N LEU A 55 -32.14 1.34 19.49
CA LEU A 55 -31.15 2.22 20.12
C LEU A 55 -31.17 3.60 19.45
N SER A 56 -31.25 3.67 18.13
CA SER A 56 -31.35 4.94 17.38
C SER A 56 -32.62 5.72 17.73
N TYR A 57 -33.75 5.02 17.93
CA TYR A 57 -35.01 5.63 18.35
C TYR A 57 -34.90 6.20 19.77
N LEU A 58 -34.39 5.41 20.72
CA LEU A 58 -34.20 5.82 22.12
C LEU A 58 -33.26 7.04 22.24
N LEU A 59 -32.19 7.07 21.45
CA LEU A 59 -31.27 8.22 21.39
C LEU A 59 -31.93 9.47 20.77
N LYS A 60 -32.69 9.32 19.68
CA LYS A 60 -33.38 10.46 19.03
C LYS A 60 -34.46 11.09 19.91
N GLN A 61 -35.15 10.28 20.70
CA GLN A 61 -36.20 10.76 21.60
C GLN A 61 -35.65 11.20 22.98
N GLY A 62 -34.34 11.12 23.20
CA GLY A 62 -33.71 11.51 24.47
C GLY A 62 -33.96 10.53 25.62
N TYR A 63 -34.51 9.35 25.35
CA TYR A 63 -34.73 8.28 26.34
C TYR A 63 -33.47 7.51 26.72
N ALA A 64 -32.39 7.69 25.94
CA ALA A 64 -31.06 7.21 26.25
C ALA A 64 -30.05 8.32 25.95
N GLU A 65 -29.01 8.42 26.77
CA GLU A 65 -27.91 9.37 26.58
C GLU A 65 -26.61 8.58 26.41
N ILE A 66 -25.84 8.93 25.37
CA ILE A 66 -24.49 8.39 25.18
C ILE A 66 -23.53 9.22 26.02
N LYS A 67 -23.08 8.66 27.14
CA LYS A 67 -22.00 9.28 27.93
C LYS A 67 -20.66 8.93 27.28
N VAL A 68 -19.93 9.96 26.87
CA VAL A 68 -18.54 9.81 26.44
C VAL A 68 -17.75 9.38 27.67
N THR A 69 -17.34 8.11 27.72
CA THR A 69 -16.46 7.64 28.79
C THR A 69 -15.02 8.06 28.51
N GLN A 70 -14.24 8.19 29.58
CA GLN A 70 -12.82 8.50 29.46
C GLN A 70 -12.09 7.41 28.65
N GLU A 71 -12.45 6.14 28.83
CA GLU A 71 -11.82 5.05 28.07
C GLU A 71 -12.16 5.10 26.57
N GLY A 72 -13.40 5.49 26.22
CA GLY A 72 -13.80 5.66 24.82
C GLY A 72 -13.06 6.82 24.12
N TYR A 73 -12.76 7.89 24.87
CA TYR A 73 -11.93 8.99 24.37
C TYR A 73 -10.47 8.54 24.16
N GLU A 74 -9.88 7.84 25.12
CA GLU A 74 -8.51 7.33 25.03
C GLU A 74 -8.32 6.35 23.87
N PHE A 75 -9.29 5.46 23.65
CA PHE A 75 -9.30 4.55 22.50
C PHE A 75 -9.33 5.30 21.16
N ALA A 76 -10.25 6.26 21.01
CA ALA A 76 -10.36 7.04 19.78
C ALA A 76 -9.10 7.88 19.51
N LYS A 77 -8.48 8.43 20.56
CA LYS A 77 -7.22 9.16 20.48
C LYS A 77 -6.07 8.28 19.99
N ALA A 78 -5.87 7.11 20.61
CA ALA A 78 -4.82 6.15 20.22
C ALA A 78 -5.00 5.67 18.76
N TYR A 79 -6.24 5.45 18.33
CA TYR A 79 -6.55 5.07 16.97
C TYR A 79 -6.25 6.20 15.96
N LEU A 80 -6.64 7.44 16.27
CA LEU A 80 -6.34 8.61 15.45
C LEU A 80 -4.84 8.86 15.30
N GLU A 81 -4.07 8.74 16.38
CA GLU A 81 -2.61 8.86 16.36
C GLU A 81 -1.98 7.81 15.44
N SER A 82 -2.42 6.56 15.56
CA SER A 82 -1.99 5.45 14.70
C SER A 82 -2.35 5.69 13.23
N TYR A 83 -3.56 6.16 12.95
CA TYR A 83 -4.00 6.53 11.60
C TYR A 83 -3.16 7.66 11.01
N ASN A 84 -2.90 8.71 11.78
CA ASN A 84 -2.08 9.85 11.35
C ASN A 84 -0.65 9.43 11.04
N GLN A 85 -0.04 8.56 11.86
CA GLN A 85 1.27 8.01 11.58
C GLN A 85 1.27 7.17 10.29
N ARG A 86 0.28 6.30 10.10
CA ARG A 86 0.13 5.51 8.87
C ARG A 86 -0.05 6.39 7.63
N SER A 87 -0.88 7.42 7.72
CA SER A 87 -1.12 8.39 6.65
C SER A 87 0.17 9.13 6.26
N LYS A 88 0.94 9.60 7.25
CA LYS A 88 2.26 10.22 7.02
C LYS A 88 3.23 9.27 6.31
N ARG A 89 3.32 8.01 6.76
CA ARG A 89 4.16 6.98 6.10
C ARG A 89 3.73 6.71 4.66
N MET A 90 2.43 6.59 4.40
CA MET A 90 1.90 6.39 3.04
C MET A 90 2.19 7.57 2.12
N SER A 91 2.05 8.80 2.62
CA SER A 91 2.37 10.02 1.87
C SER A 91 3.86 10.10 1.53
N SER A 92 4.73 9.82 2.51
CA SER A 92 6.19 9.77 2.30
C SER A 92 6.57 8.70 1.27
N ALA A 93 6.03 7.49 1.39
CA ALA A 93 6.24 6.42 0.41
C ALA A 93 5.74 6.81 -0.99
N ALA A 94 4.60 7.51 -1.10
CA ALA A 94 4.10 7.99 -2.38
C ALA A 94 5.04 9.04 -3.02
N LYS A 95 5.59 9.95 -2.22
CA LYS A 95 6.60 10.92 -2.66
C LYS A 95 7.85 10.21 -3.18
N GLU A 96 8.33 9.20 -2.44
CA GLU A 96 9.52 8.43 -2.84
C GLU A 96 9.26 7.63 -4.12
N ARG A 97 8.09 6.98 -4.28
CA ARG A 97 7.74 6.31 -5.54
C ARG A 97 7.73 7.26 -6.74
N ARG A 98 7.28 8.51 -6.57
CA ARG A 98 7.33 9.53 -7.63
C ARG A 98 8.77 9.92 -7.96
N ARG A 99 9.62 10.08 -6.95
CA ARG A 99 11.06 10.33 -7.13
C ARG A 99 11.71 9.17 -7.89
N MET A 100 11.54 7.93 -7.44
CA MET A 100 12.10 6.73 -8.08
C MET A 100 11.72 6.63 -9.56
N ARG A 101 10.45 6.91 -9.87
CA ARG A 101 9.93 6.95 -11.25
C ARG A 101 10.61 8.00 -12.11
N ARG A 102 10.91 9.17 -11.55
CA ARG A 102 11.65 10.24 -12.24
C ARG A 102 13.10 9.83 -12.48
N VAL A 103 13.76 9.29 -11.45
CA VAL A 103 15.14 8.79 -11.54
C VAL A 103 15.25 7.72 -12.64
N ALA A 104 14.35 6.73 -12.65
CA ALA A 104 14.32 5.71 -13.69
C ALA A 104 14.06 6.26 -15.11
N LEU A 105 13.38 7.41 -15.23
CA LEU A 105 13.13 8.08 -16.50
C LEU A 105 14.30 8.91 -17.02
N GLU A 106 15.12 9.46 -16.13
CA GLU A 106 16.14 10.45 -16.49
C GLU A 106 17.55 9.88 -16.48
N LYS A 107 17.82 8.89 -15.62
CA LYS A 107 19.17 8.35 -15.40
C LYS A 107 19.47 7.16 -16.32
N PRO A 108 20.75 6.93 -16.63
CA PRO A 108 21.18 5.74 -17.36
C PRO A 108 21.01 4.49 -16.49
N PHE A 109 20.67 3.38 -17.14
CA PHE A 109 20.58 2.07 -16.50
C PHE A 109 21.97 1.43 -16.41
N SER A 110 22.27 0.82 -15.27
CA SER A 110 23.45 -0.03 -15.09
C SER A 110 23.02 -1.46 -14.75
N LEU A 111 23.53 -2.42 -15.52
CA LEU A 111 23.32 -3.84 -15.26
C LEU A 111 24.20 -4.28 -14.08
N ASP A 112 23.61 -4.94 -13.09
CA ASP A 112 24.34 -5.48 -11.94
C ASP A 112 24.60 -6.98 -12.14
N LYS A 113 23.53 -7.77 -12.21
CA LYS A 113 23.62 -9.22 -12.35
C LYS A 113 22.39 -9.83 -13.00
N ILE A 114 22.56 -11.03 -13.51
CA ILE A 114 21.46 -11.86 -14.01
C ILE A 114 21.47 -13.17 -13.24
N VAL A 115 20.35 -13.47 -12.57
CA VAL A 115 20.17 -14.68 -11.78
C VAL A 115 19.26 -15.64 -12.56
N PRO A 116 19.75 -16.82 -12.96
CA PRO A 116 18.91 -17.84 -13.58
C PRO A 116 17.93 -18.43 -12.56
N CYS A 117 16.67 -18.58 -12.95
CA CYS A 117 15.59 -19.17 -12.16
C CYS A 117 14.86 -20.22 -13.02
N GLY A 118 15.28 -21.48 -12.96
CA GLY A 118 14.72 -22.56 -13.78
C GLY A 118 14.89 -22.29 -15.28
N SER A 119 13.78 -22.26 -16.02
CA SER A 119 13.75 -21.89 -17.45
C SER A 119 13.76 -20.38 -17.71
N SER A 120 13.82 -19.56 -16.66
CA SER A 120 13.74 -18.11 -16.72
C SER A 120 15.00 -17.46 -16.14
N ALA A 121 15.11 -16.14 -16.26
CA ALA A 121 16.12 -15.33 -15.60
C ALA A 121 15.52 -14.05 -15.00
N THR A 122 16.09 -13.61 -13.88
CA THR A 122 15.80 -12.32 -13.24
C THR A 122 16.99 -11.40 -13.42
N ILE A 123 16.75 -10.24 -14.01
CA ILE A 123 17.76 -9.20 -14.26
C ILE A 123 17.68 -8.19 -13.13
N PHE A 124 18.84 -7.90 -12.54
CA PHE A 124 19.04 -6.87 -11.54
C PHE A 124 19.89 -5.76 -12.13
N GLY A 125 19.53 -4.53 -11.80
CA GLY A 125 20.30 -3.35 -12.15
C GLY A 125 19.88 -2.16 -11.32
N PHE A 126 20.33 -0.97 -11.69
CA PHE A 126 20.03 0.24 -10.96
C PHE A 126 20.02 1.48 -11.84
N TYR A 127 19.23 2.47 -11.41
CA TYR A 127 19.29 3.85 -11.84
C TYR A 127 19.74 4.67 -10.64
N GLU A 128 21.03 5.02 -10.59
CA GLU A 128 21.61 5.72 -9.42
C GLU A 128 21.35 4.92 -8.13
N ASP A 129 20.55 5.43 -7.19
CA ASP A 129 20.19 4.76 -5.93
C ASP A 129 18.94 3.87 -6.02
N VAL A 130 18.29 3.81 -7.18
CA VAL A 130 17.06 3.04 -7.40
C VAL A 130 17.38 1.69 -8.01
N THR A 131 17.24 0.63 -7.20
CA THR A 131 17.38 -0.75 -7.67
C THR A 131 16.20 -1.17 -8.55
N VAL A 132 16.50 -1.98 -9.56
CA VAL A 132 15.57 -2.48 -10.56
C VAL A 132 15.67 -4.01 -10.58
N GLU A 133 14.51 -4.66 -10.53
CA GLU A 133 14.38 -6.10 -10.65
C GLU A 133 13.34 -6.41 -11.74
N VAL A 134 13.77 -7.14 -12.77
CA VAL A 134 12.92 -7.54 -13.89
C VAL A 134 13.02 -9.04 -14.12
N SER A 135 11.91 -9.74 -13.93
CA SER A 135 11.82 -11.18 -14.22
C SER A 135 11.31 -11.40 -15.64
N SER A 136 11.92 -12.33 -16.36
CA SER A 136 11.45 -12.80 -17.67
C SER A 136 10.05 -13.42 -17.60
N PHE A 137 9.67 -14.02 -16.46
CA PHE A 137 8.33 -14.58 -16.25
C PHE A 137 7.32 -13.52 -15.72
N GLY A 138 7.81 -12.53 -14.97
CA GLY A 138 6.95 -11.52 -14.35
C GLY A 138 6.50 -10.42 -15.32
N HIS A 139 5.20 -10.12 -15.35
CA HIS A 139 4.66 -8.99 -16.14
C HIS A 139 4.89 -7.61 -15.50
N TYR A 140 5.75 -7.53 -14.49
CA TYR A 140 6.02 -6.29 -13.79
C TYR A 140 7.52 -6.09 -13.53
N ILE A 141 7.89 -4.82 -13.46
CA ILE A 141 9.20 -4.33 -13.06
C ILE A 141 9.06 -3.84 -11.63
N LYS A 142 9.98 -4.24 -10.78
CA LYS A 142 10.05 -3.80 -9.40
C LYS A 142 11.17 -2.79 -9.24
N LEU A 143 10.81 -1.58 -8.84
CA LEU A 143 11.74 -0.55 -8.40
C LEU A 143 11.80 -0.54 -6.88
N LYS A 144 12.99 -0.41 -6.30
CA LYS A 144 13.17 -0.31 -4.84
C LYS A 144 14.22 0.74 -4.47
N SER A 145 13.89 1.56 -3.48
CA SER A 145 14.75 2.56 -2.84
C SER A 145 14.53 2.46 -1.32
N GLY A 146 15.55 2.05 -0.57
CA GLY A 146 15.41 1.70 0.84
C GLY A 146 14.28 0.69 1.07
N ASP A 147 13.33 1.03 1.95
CA ASP A 147 12.15 0.20 2.26
C ASP A 147 10.96 0.44 1.31
N VAL A 148 11.05 1.40 0.39
CA VAL A 148 9.96 1.74 -0.53
C VAL A 148 10.07 0.92 -1.81
N ILE A 149 8.97 0.24 -2.14
CA ILE A 149 8.84 -0.57 -3.36
C ILE A 149 7.75 0.04 -4.27
N SER A 150 8.01 0.04 -5.58
CA SER A 150 7.05 0.37 -6.63
C SER A 150 7.05 -0.72 -7.71
N TYR A 151 5.87 -1.21 -8.04
CA TYR A 151 5.67 -2.14 -9.17
C TYR A 151 5.17 -1.38 -10.40
N LEU A 152 5.68 -1.72 -11.56
CA LEU A 152 5.31 -1.15 -12.86
C LEU A 152 4.92 -2.29 -13.79
N SER A 153 3.68 -2.33 -14.27
CA SER A 153 3.23 -3.38 -15.20
C SER A 153 3.04 -2.89 -16.64
N LYS A 154 3.00 -1.57 -16.86
CA LYS A 154 2.83 -0.94 -18.18
C LYS A 154 3.16 0.55 -18.16
N GLY A 155 3.20 1.15 -19.35
CA GLY A 155 3.34 2.60 -19.55
C GLY A 155 4.79 3.04 -19.81
N ARG A 156 5.00 4.36 -19.91
CA ARG A 156 6.26 4.96 -20.36
C ARG A 156 7.50 4.47 -19.59
N ILE A 157 7.40 4.40 -18.27
CA ILE A 157 8.54 3.98 -17.42
C ILE A 157 8.83 2.50 -17.64
N TYR A 158 7.79 1.66 -17.68
CA TYR A 158 7.94 0.24 -17.96
C TYR A 158 8.65 0.03 -19.31
N ASN A 159 8.18 0.71 -20.36
CA ASN A 159 8.77 0.60 -21.69
C ASN A 159 10.23 1.05 -21.70
N LYS A 160 10.54 2.18 -21.04
CA LYS A 160 11.93 2.66 -20.92
C LYS A 160 12.82 1.61 -20.25
N VAL A 161 12.40 1.07 -19.10
CA VAL A 161 13.22 0.08 -18.38
C VAL A 161 13.41 -1.19 -19.21
N MET A 162 12.38 -1.67 -19.90
CA MET A 162 12.52 -2.82 -20.80
C MET A 162 13.51 -2.55 -21.94
N SER A 163 13.45 -1.35 -22.56
CA SER A 163 14.38 -0.95 -23.60
C SER A 163 15.82 -0.79 -23.08
N ASP A 164 16.00 -0.21 -21.90
CA ASP A 164 17.30 -0.07 -21.25
C ASP A 164 17.92 -1.44 -20.95
N VAL A 165 17.12 -2.37 -20.42
CA VAL A 165 17.54 -3.76 -20.17
C VAL A 165 17.93 -4.44 -21.48
N ALA A 166 17.12 -4.33 -22.53
CA ALA A 166 17.42 -4.91 -23.84
C ALA A 166 18.74 -4.33 -24.41
N ASN A 167 18.95 -3.02 -24.31
CA ASN A 167 20.18 -2.37 -24.73
C ASN A 167 21.38 -2.83 -23.91
N ALA A 168 21.22 -2.96 -22.59
CA ALA A 168 22.28 -3.45 -21.70
C ALA A 168 22.70 -4.87 -22.06
N LEU A 169 21.76 -5.77 -22.37
CA LEU A 169 22.05 -7.14 -22.84
C LEU A 169 22.79 -7.19 -24.18
N MET A 170 22.64 -6.16 -25.02
CA MET A 170 23.30 -6.08 -26.33
C MET A 170 24.68 -5.41 -26.27
N SER A 171 25.04 -4.81 -25.15
CA SER A 171 26.41 -4.31 -24.92
C SER A 171 27.43 -5.46 -24.91
N PRO A 172 28.73 -5.19 -25.11
CA PRO A 172 29.76 -6.23 -25.03
C PRO A 172 29.70 -7.05 -23.73
N GLU A 173 29.54 -6.38 -22.59
CA GLU A 173 29.40 -7.01 -21.27
C GLU A 173 28.08 -7.79 -21.14
N GLY A 174 26.99 -7.23 -21.65
CA GLY A 174 25.69 -7.88 -21.66
C GLY A 174 25.67 -9.16 -22.49
N LYS A 175 26.36 -9.18 -23.63
CA LYS A 175 26.46 -10.38 -24.47
C LYS A 175 27.16 -11.53 -23.74
N LEU A 176 28.17 -11.24 -22.92
CA LEU A 176 28.80 -12.27 -22.07
C LEU A 176 27.80 -12.85 -21.07
N TRP A 177 26.95 -12.00 -20.48
CA TRP A 177 25.86 -12.45 -19.61
C TRP A 177 24.84 -13.32 -20.36
N VAL A 178 24.47 -12.95 -21.59
CA VAL A 178 23.55 -13.73 -22.43
C VAL A 178 24.12 -15.13 -22.72
N ILE A 179 25.42 -15.22 -23.04
CA ILE A 179 26.10 -16.51 -23.25
C ILE A 179 26.10 -17.34 -21.96
N LYS A 180 26.45 -16.73 -20.83
CA LYS A 180 26.55 -17.39 -19.52
C LYS A 180 25.21 -17.95 -19.03
N VAL A 181 24.12 -17.20 -19.24
CA VAL A 181 22.79 -17.55 -18.73
C VAL A 181 21.97 -18.37 -19.74
N GLY A 182 22.26 -18.21 -21.03
CA GLY A 182 21.50 -18.80 -22.14
C GLY A 182 20.46 -17.82 -22.70
N ALA A 183 20.51 -17.60 -24.01
CA ALA A 183 19.62 -16.66 -24.71
C ALA A 183 18.14 -17.02 -24.59
N ASN A 184 17.81 -18.32 -24.54
CA ASN A 184 16.44 -18.81 -24.35
C ASN A 184 15.80 -18.30 -23.04
N ARG A 185 16.57 -18.17 -21.96
CA ARG A 185 16.07 -17.66 -20.67
C ARG A 185 15.84 -16.15 -20.66
N LEU A 186 16.38 -15.44 -21.66
CA LEU A 186 16.34 -13.98 -21.81
C LEU A 186 15.55 -13.54 -23.05
N GLU A 187 14.94 -14.48 -23.77
CA GLU A 187 14.32 -14.27 -25.08
C GLU A 187 13.33 -13.09 -25.10
N ARG A 188 12.53 -12.96 -24.03
CA ARG A 188 11.58 -11.84 -23.87
C ARG A 188 12.25 -10.47 -23.98
N PHE A 189 13.43 -10.31 -23.39
CA PHE A 189 14.15 -9.03 -23.40
C PHE A 189 14.86 -8.80 -24.73
N LEU A 190 15.38 -9.86 -25.34
CA LEU A 190 16.04 -9.80 -26.63
C LEU A 190 15.03 -9.42 -27.74
N LYS A 191 13.85 -10.03 -27.74
CA LYS A 191 12.75 -9.71 -28.70
C LYS A 191 12.15 -8.32 -28.51
N TRP A 192 12.19 -7.77 -27.29
CA TRP A 192 11.61 -6.44 -27.00
C TRP A 192 12.21 -5.33 -27.87
N ARG A 193 13.45 -5.46 -28.31
CA ARG A 193 14.11 -4.47 -29.18
C ARG A 193 13.70 -4.56 -30.65
N GLU A 194 13.21 -5.72 -31.07
CA GLU A 194 12.76 -5.96 -32.45
C GLU A 194 11.34 -5.42 -32.69
N SER A 195 10.67 -4.95 -31.62
CA SER A 195 9.31 -4.38 -31.60
C SER A 195 9.33 -2.86 -31.52
#